data_AF-A0AAD7MIK1-F1
#
_entry.id   AF-A0AAD7MIK1-F1
#
_cell.length_a   1.000
_cell.length_b   1.000
_cell.length_c   1.000
_cell.angle_alpha   90.00
_cell.angle_beta   90.00
_cell.angle_gamma   90.00
#
_symmetry.space_group_name_H-M   'P 1'
#
loop_
_entity.id
_entity.type
_entity.pdbx_description
1 polymer ?
#
loop_
_entity_poly.entity_id
_entity_poly.type
_entity_poly.pdbx_seq_one_letter_code
_entity_poly.pdbx_strand_id
1 'polypeptide(L)'
;MTGDDDDEGTLFSLSNTNITTDEEFVGYVHSNYLPQSSPAQIAQIATLYPDDPTQGSPFDTGLANQLTPQFKRLAAFQGDYLFTGTRRFLLEHASKTQNTWSWLNKRGKSTPVVGTYHTSDLPLWFPAENSTDFASPDALINFINTVDPNHSASSTKTKASQAVFWPKWNTPTSNGSPSLLTLSEPGLINVTSENFRVDAIKYLLDLLLEEALSG
;
A
#
# COMPACT_ATOMS: atom_id res chain seq x y z
N MET A 1 6.22 5.76 12.10
CA MET A 1 6.00 5.91 10.64
C MET A 1 5.74 4.53 10.07
N THR A 2 4.87 4.41 9.07
CA THR A 2 4.59 3.16 8.33
C THR A 2 4.17 3.52 6.90
N GLY A 3 4.23 2.60 5.96
CA GLY A 3 3.85 2.84 4.56
C GLY A 3 4.01 1.57 3.75
N ASP A 4 3.56 1.65 2.50
CA ASP A 4 3.56 0.54 1.55
C ASP A 4 4.09 1.00 0.20
N ASP A 5 4.57 0.04 -0.58
CA ASP A 5 4.65 0.12 -2.03
C ASP A 5 3.24 0.07 -2.67
N ASP A 6 3.00 0.70 -3.81
CA ASP A 6 1.65 0.78 -4.41
C ASP A 6 1.13 -0.59 -4.87
N ASP A 7 2.03 -1.51 -5.23
CA ASP A 7 1.75 -2.79 -5.88
C ASP A 7 2.33 -3.98 -5.08
N GLU A 8 2.17 -3.95 -3.75
CA GLU A 8 2.70 -4.94 -2.79
C GLU A 8 2.44 -6.39 -3.21
N GLY A 9 1.21 -6.70 -3.65
CA GLY A 9 0.79 -8.09 -3.90
C GLY A 9 1.38 -8.71 -5.17
N THR A 10 1.98 -7.92 -6.06
CA THR A 10 2.38 -8.40 -7.40
C THR A 10 3.42 -9.50 -7.38
N LEU A 11 4.44 -9.42 -6.50
CA LEU A 11 5.46 -10.47 -6.38
C LEU A 11 4.86 -11.79 -5.88
N PHE A 12 3.91 -11.73 -4.95
CA PHE A 12 3.25 -12.91 -4.37
C PHE A 12 2.37 -13.62 -5.40
N SER A 13 1.72 -12.84 -6.27
CA SER A 13 0.87 -13.34 -7.35
C SER A 13 1.62 -14.02 -8.50
N LEU A 14 2.94 -13.82 -8.63
CA LEU A 14 3.74 -14.47 -9.68
C LEU A 14 3.69 -16.01 -9.60
N SER A 15 3.40 -16.56 -8.43
CA SER A 15 3.30 -18.01 -8.21
C SER A 15 1.92 -18.59 -8.54
N ASN A 16 0.91 -17.76 -8.83
CA ASN A 16 -0.48 -18.15 -9.05
C ASN A 16 -0.87 -18.25 -10.54
N THR A 17 0.08 -18.65 -11.41
CA THR A 17 -0.15 -18.69 -12.87
C THR A 17 -1.18 -19.73 -13.31
N ASN A 18 -1.54 -20.67 -12.43
CA ASN A 18 -2.59 -21.65 -12.66
C ASN A 18 -4.01 -21.13 -12.37
N ILE A 19 -4.16 -19.91 -11.83
CA ILE A 19 -5.45 -19.30 -11.53
C ILE A 19 -5.82 -18.36 -12.70
N THR A 20 -6.88 -18.72 -13.41
CA THR A 20 -7.27 -18.10 -14.70
C THR A 20 -8.76 -17.78 -14.81
N THR A 21 -9.63 -18.41 -14.01
CA THR A 21 -11.08 -18.12 -13.99
C THR A 21 -11.53 -17.45 -12.68
N ASP A 22 -12.75 -16.90 -12.69
CA ASP A 22 -13.38 -16.33 -11.48
C ASP A 22 -13.57 -17.40 -10.39
N GLU A 23 -13.99 -18.61 -10.79
CA GLU A 23 -14.17 -19.73 -9.87
C GLU A 23 -12.85 -20.18 -9.24
N GLU A 24 -11.76 -20.18 -10.01
CA GLU A 24 -10.42 -20.49 -9.50
C GLU A 24 -9.93 -19.41 -8.55
N PHE A 25 -10.19 -18.13 -8.83
CA PHE A 25 -9.88 -17.02 -7.92
C PHE A 25 -10.64 -17.17 -6.59
N VAL A 26 -11.96 -17.37 -6.66
CA VAL A 26 -12.83 -17.57 -5.49
C VAL A 26 -12.37 -18.76 -4.65
N GLY A 27 -12.11 -19.90 -5.29
CA GLY A 27 -11.64 -21.10 -4.62
C GLY A 27 -10.27 -20.92 -3.97
N TYR A 28 -9.35 -20.21 -4.64
CA TYR A 28 -8.02 -19.92 -4.12
C TYR A 28 -8.07 -18.99 -2.90
N VAL A 29 -8.81 -17.89 -2.98
CA VAL A 29 -8.99 -16.93 -1.89
C VAL A 29 -9.63 -17.60 -0.67
N HIS A 30 -10.72 -18.35 -0.88
CA HIS A 30 -11.41 -19.05 0.21
C HIS A 30 -10.48 -20.05 0.91
N SER A 31 -9.79 -20.91 0.16
CA SER A 31 -8.98 -21.98 0.75
C SER A 31 -7.67 -21.51 1.40
N ASN A 32 -7.07 -20.41 0.94
CA ASN A 32 -5.73 -19.99 1.39
C ASN A 32 -5.71 -18.77 2.30
N TYR A 33 -6.75 -17.92 2.24
CA TYR A 33 -6.75 -16.64 2.95
C TYR A 33 -7.94 -16.48 3.89
N LEU A 34 -9.12 -16.97 3.50
CA LEU A 34 -10.38 -16.75 4.22
C LEU A 34 -11.13 -18.07 4.46
N PRO A 35 -10.53 -19.07 5.15
CA PRO A 35 -11.08 -20.41 5.25
C PRO A 35 -12.36 -20.51 6.09
N GLN A 36 -12.64 -19.55 6.98
CA GLN A 36 -13.86 -19.55 7.79
C GLN A 36 -15.01 -18.74 7.16
N SER A 37 -14.71 -17.96 6.12
CA SER A 37 -15.69 -17.16 5.42
C SER A 37 -16.73 -18.02 4.69
N SER A 38 -17.99 -17.63 4.80
CA SER A 38 -19.12 -18.24 4.08
C SER A 38 -19.05 -17.97 2.57
N PRO A 39 -19.75 -18.76 1.74
CA PRO A 39 -19.81 -18.52 0.30
C PRO A 39 -20.29 -17.12 -0.09
N ALA A 40 -21.21 -16.53 0.68
CA ALA A 40 -21.68 -15.18 0.45
C ALA A 40 -20.59 -14.13 0.75
N GLN A 41 -19.78 -14.34 1.79
CA GLN A 41 -18.67 -13.45 2.12
C GLN A 41 -17.58 -13.49 1.04
N ILE A 42 -17.24 -14.67 0.54
CA ILE A 42 -16.27 -14.80 -0.56
C ILE A 42 -16.81 -14.22 -1.87
N ALA A 43 -18.09 -14.40 -2.19
CA ALA A 43 -18.71 -13.77 -3.35
C ALA A 43 -18.65 -12.23 -3.27
N GLN A 44 -18.78 -11.68 -2.06
CA GLN A 44 -18.61 -10.24 -1.84
C GLN A 44 -17.15 -9.80 -2.04
N ILE A 45 -16.16 -10.60 -1.64
CA ILE A 45 -14.75 -10.34 -1.97
C ILE A 45 -14.53 -10.32 -3.49
N ALA A 46 -15.08 -11.30 -4.21
CA ALA A 46 -15.00 -11.35 -5.67
C ALA A 46 -15.66 -10.14 -6.35
N THR A 47 -16.68 -9.54 -5.73
CA THR A 47 -17.33 -8.31 -6.20
C THR A 47 -16.46 -7.07 -5.94
N LEU A 48 -15.83 -7.00 -4.76
CA LEU A 48 -15.00 -5.85 -4.34
C LEU A 48 -13.63 -5.82 -5.03
N TYR A 49 -13.13 -6.99 -5.45
CA TYR A 49 -11.95 -7.14 -6.29
C TYR A 49 -12.41 -7.76 -7.62
N PRO A 50 -12.86 -6.97 -8.60
CA PRO A 50 -13.40 -7.50 -9.85
C PRO A 50 -12.29 -8.08 -10.76
N ASP A 51 -12.69 -8.90 -11.72
CA ASP A 51 -11.81 -9.44 -12.77
C ASP A 51 -11.43 -8.41 -13.84
N ASP A 52 -12.00 -7.20 -13.79
CA ASP A 52 -11.61 -6.06 -14.61
C ASP A 52 -10.13 -5.69 -14.36
N PRO A 53 -9.23 -5.92 -15.34
CA PRO A 53 -7.80 -5.72 -15.16
C PRO A 53 -7.43 -4.24 -14.93
N THR A 54 -8.30 -3.29 -15.24
CA THR A 54 -8.05 -1.87 -14.96
C THR A 54 -8.11 -1.53 -13.47
N GLN A 55 -8.75 -2.37 -12.67
CA GLN A 55 -8.90 -2.19 -11.21
C GLN A 55 -7.88 -3.00 -10.40
N GLY A 56 -7.12 -3.89 -11.03
CA GLY A 56 -6.13 -4.73 -10.37
C GLY A 56 -4.71 -4.14 -10.31
N SER A 57 -3.83 -4.80 -9.55
CA SER A 57 -2.43 -4.41 -9.37
C SER A 57 -1.50 -5.09 -10.40
N PRO A 58 -0.55 -4.40 -11.08
CA PRO A 58 -0.16 -3.01 -10.84
C PRO A 58 -1.27 -2.00 -11.14
N PHE A 59 -1.62 -1.18 -10.15
CA PHE A 59 -2.74 -0.23 -10.23
C PHE A 59 -2.47 0.83 -11.30
N ASP A 60 -3.48 1.50 -11.82
CA ASP A 60 -3.31 2.62 -12.76
C ASP A 60 -2.53 2.28 -14.06
N THR A 61 -2.39 0.99 -14.41
CA THR A 61 -1.69 0.52 -15.63
C THR A 61 -2.64 0.06 -16.76
N GLY A 62 -3.94 0.25 -16.57
CA GLY A 62 -4.96 -0.18 -17.53
C GLY A 62 -4.88 -1.68 -17.81
N LEU A 63 -4.84 -2.05 -19.10
CA LEU A 63 -4.77 -3.45 -19.55
C LEU A 63 -3.35 -4.04 -19.55
N ALA A 64 -2.32 -3.27 -19.23
CA ALA A 64 -0.95 -3.79 -19.19
C ALA A 64 -0.76 -4.76 -18.00
N ASN A 65 0.32 -5.55 -18.05
CA ASN A 65 0.79 -6.40 -16.94
C ASN A 65 -0.12 -7.59 -16.56
N GLN A 66 -0.95 -8.09 -17.49
CA GLN A 66 -1.79 -9.27 -17.27
C GLN A 66 -1.01 -10.57 -17.59
N LEU A 67 -0.31 -11.15 -16.60
CA LEU A 67 0.33 -12.47 -16.79
C LEU A 67 -0.70 -13.59 -17.01
N THR A 68 -1.82 -13.52 -16.29
CA THR A 68 -3.02 -14.34 -16.47
C THR A 68 -4.24 -13.42 -16.35
N PRO A 69 -5.45 -13.89 -16.73
CA PRO A 69 -6.67 -13.10 -16.53
C PRO A 69 -6.91 -12.70 -15.07
N GLN A 70 -6.46 -13.50 -14.09
CA GLN A 70 -6.67 -13.22 -12.66
C GLN A 70 -5.45 -12.59 -11.97
N PHE A 71 -4.29 -12.47 -12.64
CA PHE A 71 -3.05 -12.00 -12.01
C PHE A 71 -3.23 -10.65 -11.32
N LYS A 72 -3.79 -9.67 -12.02
CA LYS A 72 -3.92 -8.31 -11.44
C LYS A 72 -4.91 -8.26 -10.28
N ARG A 73 -5.96 -9.07 -10.35
CA ARG A 73 -6.98 -9.20 -9.31
C ARG A 73 -6.40 -9.85 -8.05
N LEU A 74 -5.65 -10.95 -8.21
CA LEU A 74 -4.92 -11.61 -7.13
C LEU A 74 -3.94 -10.64 -6.48
N ALA A 75 -3.18 -9.88 -7.26
CA ALA A 75 -2.20 -8.94 -6.74
C ALA A 75 -2.85 -7.81 -5.94
N ALA A 76 -3.99 -7.28 -6.39
CA ALA A 76 -4.74 -6.29 -5.63
C ALA A 76 -5.25 -6.86 -4.30
N PHE A 77 -5.87 -8.04 -4.33
CA PHE A 77 -6.36 -8.70 -3.12
C PHE A 77 -5.23 -9.03 -2.13
N GLN A 78 -4.14 -9.65 -2.59
CA GLN A 78 -3.01 -10.04 -1.75
C GLN A 78 -2.28 -8.83 -1.15
N GLY A 79 -2.12 -7.75 -1.92
CA GLY A 79 -1.52 -6.51 -1.43
C GLY A 79 -2.35 -5.87 -0.31
N ASP A 80 -3.66 -5.77 -0.51
CA ASP A 80 -4.58 -5.24 0.51
C ASP A 80 -4.69 -6.16 1.73
N TYR A 81 -4.71 -7.49 1.53
CA TYR A 81 -4.78 -8.48 2.62
C TYR A 81 -3.54 -8.45 3.52
N LEU A 82 -2.34 -8.45 2.93
CA LEU A 82 -1.09 -8.62 3.68
C LEU A 82 -0.55 -7.29 4.24
N PHE A 83 -0.68 -6.19 3.49
CA PHE A 83 0.07 -4.95 3.75
C PHE A 83 -0.84 -3.73 3.86
N THR A 84 -1.53 -3.39 2.77
CA THR A 84 -2.19 -2.08 2.68
C THR A 84 -3.41 -1.95 3.59
N GLY A 85 -4.21 -3.01 3.70
CA GLY A 85 -5.31 -3.07 4.66
C GLY A 85 -4.82 -3.11 6.10
N THR A 86 -3.80 -3.91 6.39
CA THR A 86 -3.26 -4.04 7.75
C THR A 86 -2.60 -2.73 8.23
N ARG A 87 -1.90 -2.00 7.35
CA ARG A 87 -1.40 -0.65 7.62
C ARG A 87 -2.53 0.32 7.94
N ARG A 88 -3.60 0.34 7.14
CA ARG A 88 -4.75 1.23 7.38
C ARG A 88 -5.42 0.93 8.72
N PHE A 89 -5.64 -0.36 9.02
CA PHE A 89 -6.16 -0.81 10.32
C PHE A 89 -5.29 -0.33 11.49
N LEU A 90 -3.96 -0.51 11.39
CA LEU A 90 -3.01 -0.04 12.41
C LEU A 90 -3.14 1.47 12.63
N LEU A 91 -3.18 2.26 11.56
CA LEU A 91 -3.24 3.72 11.62
C LEU A 91 -4.56 4.23 12.19
N GLU A 92 -5.70 3.62 11.85
CA GLU A 92 -7.02 3.95 12.41
C GLU A 92 -7.07 3.84 13.94
N HIS A 93 -6.26 2.95 14.52
CA HIS A 93 -6.20 2.74 15.96
C HIS A 93 -5.08 3.54 16.62
N ALA A 94 -3.86 3.43 16.09
CA ALA A 94 -2.69 4.07 16.68
C ALA A 94 -2.78 5.60 16.66
N SER A 95 -3.38 6.19 15.62
CA SER A 95 -3.53 7.65 15.50
C SER A 95 -4.41 8.30 16.58
N LYS A 96 -5.21 7.51 17.31
CA LYS A 96 -6.05 8.00 18.42
C LYS A 96 -5.24 8.34 19.67
N THR A 97 -4.04 7.78 19.82
CA THR A 97 -3.22 7.94 21.03
C THR A 97 -1.78 8.33 20.73
N GLN A 98 -1.30 8.13 19.50
CA GLN A 98 0.07 8.40 19.08
C GLN A 98 0.10 9.28 17.83
N ASN A 99 1.14 10.10 17.69
CA ASN A 99 1.42 10.74 16.41
C ASN A 99 1.83 9.65 15.40
N THR A 100 1.17 9.62 14.26
CA THR A 100 1.39 8.63 13.21
C THR A 100 1.58 9.35 11.88
N TRP A 101 2.36 8.73 11.00
CA TRP A 101 2.71 9.26 9.69
C TRP A 101 2.70 8.09 8.72
N SER A 102 2.04 8.28 7.58
CA SER A 102 1.94 7.27 6.53
C SER A 102 2.56 7.73 5.23
N TRP A 103 3.13 6.79 4.46
CA TRP A 103 3.60 7.02 3.10
C TRP A 103 3.08 5.95 2.13
N LEU A 104 3.11 6.25 0.85
CA LEU A 104 2.82 5.36 -0.26
C LEU A 104 3.87 5.59 -1.36
N ASN A 105 4.66 4.57 -1.65
CA ASN A 105 5.63 4.63 -2.74
C ASN A 105 4.93 4.23 -4.04
N LYS A 106 5.00 5.10 -5.05
CA LYS A 106 4.57 4.85 -6.43
C LYS A 106 5.74 4.95 -7.41
N ARG A 107 6.99 4.99 -6.93
CA ARG A 107 8.19 5.06 -7.79
C ARG A 107 8.42 3.73 -8.48
N GLY A 108 8.97 3.77 -9.68
CA GLY A 108 9.18 2.55 -10.46
C GLY A 108 7.86 1.91 -10.94
N LYS A 109 6.77 2.69 -11.02
CA LYS A 109 5.46 2.22 -11.49
C LYS A 109 5.50 1.55 -12.86
N SER A 110 6.46 1.95 -13.68
CA SER A 110 6.70 1.38 -15.01
C SER A 110 7.47 0.06 -15.01
N THR A 111 7.84 -0.50 -13.86
CA THR A 111 8.53 -1.80 -13.79
C THR A 111 7.62 -2.86 -14.40
N PRO A 112 8.05 -3.56 -15.47
CA PRO A 112 7.19 -4.50 -16.18
C PRO A 112 6.63 -5.55 -15.23
N VAL A 113 5.34 -5.88 -15.41
CA VAL A 113 4.59 -6.89 -14.66
C VAL A 113 4.30 -6.51 -13.20
N VAL A 114 5.27 -5.99 -12.46
CA VAL A 114 5.21 -5.88 -11.00
C VAL A 114 4.99 -4.45 -10.47
N GLY A 115 5.18 -3.41 -11.30
CA GLY A 115 4.94 -2.04 -10.89
C GLY A 115 5.82 -1.60 -9.71
N THR A 116 5.27 -0.81 -8.79
CA THR A 116 5.94 -0.46 -7.53
C THR A 116 5.75 -1.60 -6.54
N TYR A 117 6.56 -2.64 -6.71
CA TYR A 117 6.38 -3.95 -6.09
C TYR A 117 6.95 -4.00 -4.65
N HIS A 118 6.53 -5.00 -3.87
CA HIS A 118 7.02 -5.22 -2.50
C HIS A 118 8.56 -5.19 -2.41
N THR A 119 9.12 -4.37 -1.52
CA THR A 119 10.57 -4.11 -1.31
C THR A 119 11.21 -3.12 -2.29
N SER A 120 10.44 -2.54 -3.21
CA SER A 120 10.97 -1.53 -4.14
C SER A 120 11.27 -0.19 -3.45
N ASP A 121 10.77 0.00 -2.23
CA ASP A 121 11.10 1.11 -1.34
C ASP A 121 12.49 1.02 -0.68
N LEU A 122 13.15 -0.14 -0.66
CA LEU A 122 14.43 -0.31 0.05
C LEU A 122 15.49 0.72 -0.36
N PRO A 123 15.70 1.03 -1.66
CA PRO A 123 16.64 2.08 -2.07
C PRO A 123 16.22 3.49 -1.66
N LEU A 124 14.94 3.71 -1.31
CA LEU A 124 14.46 4.98 -0.77
C LEU A 124 14.97 5.19 0.65
N TRP A 125 14.86 4.17 1.50
CA TRP A 125 15.24 4.24 2.92
C TRP A 125 16.74 4.02 3.12
N PHE A 126 17.37 3.22 2.26
CA PHE A 126 18.78 2.86 2.30
C PHE A 126 19.44 3.19 0.95
N PRO A 127 19.56 4.49 0.61
CA PRO A 127 20.11 4.88 -0.67
C PRO A 127 21.60 4.55 -0.79
N ALA A 128 22.04 4.30 -2.02
CA ALA A 128 23.46 4.20 -2.36
C ALA A 128 24.19 5.53 -2.11
N GLU A 129 25.51 5.47 -1.90
CA GLU A 129 26.35 6.65 -1.62
C GLU A 129 26.24 7.76 -2.67
N ASN A 130 25.95 7.40 -3.93
CA ASN A 130 25.80 8.33 -5.04
C ASN A 130 24.34 8.77 -5.30
N SER A 131 23.40 8.44 -4.41
CA SER A 131 22.02 8.91 -4.52
C SER A 131 21.95 10.43 -4.45
N THR A 132 20.93 10.99 -5.09
CA THR A 132 20.57 12.41 -4.96
C THR A 132 19.25 12.60 -4.23
N ASP A 133 18.58 11.50 -3.89
CA ASP A 133 17.35 11.49 -3.13
C ASP A 133 17.62 10.98 -1.72
N PHE A 134 17.49 11.89 -0.76
CA PHE A 134 17.67 11.64 0.68
C PHE A 134 16.42 12.01 1.48
N ALA A 135 15.27 12.22 0.84
CA ALA A 135 14.07 12.66 1.55
C ALA A 135 13.62 11.64 2.61
N SER A 136 13.59 10.35 2.26
CA SER A 136 13.22 9.27 3.18
C SER A 136 14.22 9.04 4.31
N PRO A 137 15.56 8.92 4.09
CA PRO A 137 16.51 8.76 5.18
C PRO A 137 16.58 10.02 6.06
N ASP A 138 16.46 11.22 5.51
CA ASP A 138 16.38 12.46 6.32
C ASP A 138 15.16 12.41 7.25
N ALA A 139 13.98 12.05 6.72
CA ALA A 139 12.76 11.89 7.53
C ALA A 139 12.92 10.81 8.61
N LEU A 140 13.55 9.67 8.30
CA LEU A 140 13.84 8.61 9.26
C LEU A 140 14.79 9.08 10.36
N ILE A 141 15.89 9.74 10.00
CA ILE A 141 16.86 10.30 10.94
C ILE A 141 16.21 11.35 11.85
N ASN A 142 15.39 12.25 11.29
CA ASN A 142 14.64 13.23 12.06
C ASN A 142 13.70 12.55 13.06
N PHE A 143 12.95 11.55 12.62
CA PHE A 143 12.04 10.82 13.48
C PHE A 143 12.75 10.10 14.62
N ILE A 144 13.90 9.47 14.35
CA ILE A 144 14.72 8.81 15.38
C ILE A 144 15.19 9.82 16.44
N ASN A 145 15.63 11.00 16.02
CA ASN A 145 16.19 12.00 16.93
C ASN A 145 15.13 12.82 17.67
N THR A 146 13.94 12.99 17.09
CA THR A 146 12.98 14.01 17.55
C THR A 146 11.54 13.54 17.67
N VAL A 147 11.24 12.29 17.27
CA VAL A 147 9.89 11.72 17.23
C VAL A 147 8.96 12.50 16.27
N ASP A 148 9.54 13.21 15.30
CA ASP A 148 8.84 13.93 14.24
C ASP A 148 9.67 13.88 12.94
N PRO A 149 9.14 13.40 11.80
CA PRO A 149 9.90 13.34 10.55
C PRO A 149 10.20 14.74 9.95
N ASN A 150 9.50 15.78 10.39
CA ASN A 150 9.60 17.14 9.85
C ASN A 150 10.65 18.01 10.53
N HIS A 151 11.37 17.51 11.53
CA HIS A 151 12.30 18.35 12.28
C HIS A 151 13.46 18.83 11.40
N SER A 152 13.78 20.12 11.44
CA SER A 152 14.91 20.66 10.66
C SER A 152 16.22 20.14 11.26
N ALA A 153 16.85 19.16 10.62
CA ALA A 153 18.26 18.88 10.89
C ALA A 153 19.08 20.16 10.64
N SER A 154 19.90 20.51 11.63
CA SER A 154 20.77 21.69 11.68
C SER A 154 21.53 21.96 10.38
N SER A 155 21.31 23.14 9.78
CA SER A 155 22.16 23.97 8.88
C SER A 155 23.02 23.39 7.74
N THR A 156 23.20 22.08 7.57
CA THR A 156 23.94 21.46 6.44
C THR A 156 22.95 20.85 5.46
N LYS A 157 22.47 21.69 4.56
CA LYS A 157 21.21 21.55 3.81
C LYS A 157 21.36 20.69 2.55
N THR A 158 20.72 19.53 2.49
CA THR A 158 20.30 18.90 1.23
C THR A 158 18.92 19.44 0.87
N LYS A 159 18.69 19.82 -0.39
CA LYS A 159 17.41 20.44 -0.83
C LYS A 159 16.21 19.47 -0.82
N ALA A 160 16.44 18.16 -0.67
CA ALA A 160 15.42 17.13 -0.84
C ALA A 160 14.43 17.03 0.35
N SER A 161 14.89 17.21 1.59
CA SER A 161 14.06 17.09 2.80
C SER A 161 13.19 18.32 3.12
N GLN A 162 13.31 19.41 2.36
CA GLN A 162 12.51 20.64 2.58
C GLN A 162 11.29 20.78 1.66
N ALA A 163 11.12 19.92 0.65
CA ALA A 163 10.12 20.20 -0.39
C ALA A 163 8.67 20.05 0.12
N VAL A 164 8.41 19.10 1.03
CA VAL A 164 7.04 18.78 1.47
C VAL A 164 6.99 18.44 2.96
N PHE A 165 6.11 19.14 3.68
CA PHE A 165 5.75 18.82 5.06
C PHE A 165 4.99 17.49 5.09
N TRP A 166 5.39 16.56 5.96
CA TRP A 166 4.72 15.28 6.21
C TRP A 166 3.68 15.44 7.32
N PRO A 167 2.38 15.57 6.97
CA PRO A 167 1.34 15.69 7.97
C PRO A 167 1.20 14.40 8.77
N LYS A 168 0.75 14.53 10.01
CA LYS A 168 0.28 13.38 10.79
C LYS A 168 -0.90 12.76 10.04
N TRP A 169 -0.99 11.45 10.04
CA TRP A 169 -1.94 10.68 9.24
C TRP A 169 -3.39 11.14 9.44
N ASN A 170 -3.81 11.35 10.69
CA ASN A 170 -5.16 11.83 11.03
C ASN A 170 -5.42 13.30 10.70
N THR A 171 -4.47 14.01 10.08
CA THR A 171 -4.72 15.35 9.54
C THR A 171 -5.56 15.20 8.27
N PRO A 172 -6.80 15.70 8.25
CA PRO A 172 -7.68 15.53 7.12
C PRO A 172 -7.19 16.33 5.90
N THR A 173 -7.29 15.72 4.74
CA THR A 173 -7.16 16.40 3.44
C THR A 173 -8.47 17.12 3.07
N SER A 174 -8.52 17.79 1.91
CA SER A 174 -9.69 18.59 1.50
C SER A 174 -11.00 17.81 1.36
N ASN A 175 -10.93 16.48 1.20
CA ASN A 175 -12.09 15.59 1.13
C ASN A 175 -12.43 14.92 2.48
N GLY A 176 -11.74 15.30 3.57
CA GLY A 176 -11.95 14.74 4.91
C GLY A 176 -11.22 13.43 5.19
N SER A 177 -10.60 12.79 4.20
CA SER A 177 -9.82 11.56 4.40
C SER A 177 -8.47 11.86 5.06
N PRO A 178 -7.89 10.88 5.79
CA PRO A 178 -6.52 10.95 6.31
C PRO A 178 -5.49 11.29 5.23
N SER A 179 -4.35 11.84 5.63
CA SER A 179 -3.28 12.24 4.74
C SER A 179 -2.10 11.26 4.77
N LEU A 180 -1.41 11.14 3.64
CA LEU A 180 -0.16 10.38 3.51
C LEU A 180 0.80 11.07 2.54
N LEU A 181 2.10 10.79 2.68
CA LEU A 181 3.09 11.19 1.67
C LEU A 181 3.09 10.20 0.51
N THR A 182 2.84 10.69 -0.71
CA THR A 182 3.00 9.89 -1.92
C THR A 182 4.30 10.26 -2.62
N LEU A 183 5.12 9.25 -2.89
CA LEU A 183 6.36 9.37 -3.63
C LEU A 183 6.11 8.85 -5.05
N SER A 184 5.87 9.73 -6.02
CA SER A 184 5.52 9.32 -7.39
C SER A 184 6.75 9.11 -8.26
N GLU A 185 7.74 10.01 -8.16
CA GLU A 185 9.00 9.95 -8.90
C GLU A 185 10.13 10.50 -8.01
N PRO A 186 11.42 10.30 -8.35
CA PRO A 186 12.53 10.97 -7.67
C PRO A 186 12.31 12.49 -7.63
N GLY A 187 12.32 13.07 -6.43
CA GLY A 187 12.03 14.49 -6.21
C GLY A 187 10.56 14.94 -6.33
N LEU A 188 9.64 14.06 -6.76
CA LEU A 188 8.20 14.33 -6.78
C LEU A 188 7.51 13.63 -5.60
N ILE A 189 7.45 14.36 -4.50
CA ILE A 189 6.79 13.97 -3.25
C ILE A 189 5.60 14.90 -3.07
N ASN A 190 4.43 14.38 -2.69
CA ASN A 190 3.23 15.17 -2.45
C ASN A 190 2.45 14.62 -1.25
N VAL A 191 1.56 15.43 -0.67
CA VAL A 191 0.55 14.94 0.29
C VAL A 191 -0.71 14.56 -0.49
N THR A 192 -1.21 13.34 -0.29
CA THR A 192 -2.45 12.84 -0.89
C THR A 192 -3.40 12.28 0.17
N SER A 193 -4.61 11.96 -0.25
CA SER A 193 -5.64 11.36 0.60
C SER A 193 -5.49 9.84 0.67
N GLU A 194 -5.59 9.26 1.86
CA GLU A 194 -5.76 7.81 2.02
C GLU A 194 -7.22 7.40 1.82
N ASN A 195 -7.66 7.32 0.56
CA ASN A 195 -9.07 7.06 0.23
C ASN A 195 -9.26 6.06 -0.93
N PHE A 196 -8.21 5.32 -1.29
CA PHE A 196 -8.30 4.27 -2.31
C PHE A 196 -8.88 2.98 -1.71
N ARG A 197 -9.71 2.28 -2.50
CA ARG A 197 -10.28 0.95 -2.20
C ARG A 197 -10.90 0.84 -0.80
N VAL A 198 -11.56 1.90 -0.33
CA VAL A 198 -12.08 1.99 1.05
C VAL A 198 -13.02 0.82 1.38
N ASP A 199 -14.00 0.55 0.54
CA ASP A 199 -14.99 -0.50 0.79
C ASP A 199 -14.37 -1.90 0.74
N ALA A 200 -13.48 -2.15 -0.23
CA ALA A 200 -12.80 -3.42 -0.39
C ALA A 200 -11.91 -3.75 0.82
N ILE A 201 -11.07 -2.80 1.22
CA ILE A 201 -10.19 -2.94 2.39
C ILE A 201 -11.00 -3.08 3.67
N LYS A 202 -12.03 -2.24 3.86
CA LYS A 202 -12.88 -2.29 5.06
C LYS A 202 -13.55 -3.66 5.21
N TYR A 203 -14.17 -4.15 4.15
CA TYR A 203 -14.84 -5.44 4.18
C TYR A 203 -13.87 -6.59 4.46
N LEU A 204 -12.69 -6.56 3.85
CA LEU A 204 -11.64 -7.55 4.08
C LEU A 204 -11.17 -7.57 5.54
N LEU A 205 -10.96 -6.41 6.15
CA LEU A 205 -10.58 -6.29 7.55
C LEU A 205 -11.69 -6.78 8.51
N ASP A 206 -12.95 -6.46 8.20
CA ASP A 206 -14.09 -6.93 8.99
C ASP A 206 -14.15 -8.47 9.00
N LEU A 207 -13.90 -9.14 7.86
CA LEU A 207 -13.79 -10.60 7.78
C LEU A 207 -12.60 -11.15 8.58
N LEU A 208 -11.42 -10.55 8.44
CA LEU A 208 -10.23 -10.97 9.18
C LEU A 208 -10.42 -10.93 10.71
N LEU A 209 -11.12 -9.91 11.20
CA LEU A 209 -11.47 -9.79 12.62
C LEU A 209 -12.49 -10.85 13.04
N GLU A 210 -13.48 -11.14 12.20
CA GLU A 210 -14.45 -12.22 12.45
C GLU A 210 -13.76 -13.58 12.57
N GLU A 211 -12.88 -13.92 11.63
CA GLU A 211 -12.15 -15.19 11.65
C GLU A 211 -11.24 -15.30 12.88
N ALA A 212 -10.53 -14.22 13.24
CA ALA A 212 -9.65 -14.18 14.42
C ALA A 212 -10.39 -14.34 15.76
N LEU A 213 -11.68 -13.99 15.83
CA LEU A 213 -12.52 -14.16 17.02
C LEU A 213 -13.25 -15.50 17.06
N SER A 214 -13.26 -16.24 15.95
CA SER A 214 -13.95 -17.53 15.81
C SER A 214 -13.09 -18.75 16.18
N GLY A 215 -11.78 -18.58 16.31
CA GLY A 215 -10.81 -19.62 16.73
C GLY A 215 -10.52 -19.61 18.22
#